data_AF-A0A4R6P494-F1
#
_entry.id   AF-A0A4R6P494-F1
#
_cell.length_a   1.000
_cell.length_b   1.000
_cell.length_c   1.000
_cell.angle_alpha   90.00
_cell.angle_beta   90.00
_cell.angle_gamma   90.00
#
_symmetry.space_group_name_H-M   'P 1'
#
loop_
_entity.id
_entity.type
_entity.pdbx_description
1 polymer ?
#
loop_
_entity_poly.entity_id
_entity_poly.type
_entity_poly.pdbx_seq_one_letter_code
_entity_poly.pdbx_strand_id
1 'polypeptide(L)'
;MIKENDQIPNGALTSKGDLGIQHYDPREIFAKGRHVLFAVPGAFTPTCSEKHLPGYVENAEALKKAGVQSINCLAVNDAFVMKAWGDSLGIGDQVRLLSDGNGAFSEALGLATDTGAFGGIRSKRYAMVIEDGVVEHLFVEDDKQFEVSKAEYVLEKLK
;
A
#
# COMPACT_ATOMS: atom_id res chain seq x y z
N MET A 1 -13.07 3.45 -10.33
CA MET A 1 -11.97 4.06 -9.58
C MET A 1 -12.56 4.62 -8.31
N ILE A 2 -12.05 4.18 -7.16
CA ILE A 2 -12.41 4.68 -5.84
C ILE A 2 -12.11 6.18 -5.71
N LYS A 3 -12.83 6.86 -4.83
CA LYS A 3 -12.69 8.30 -4.55
C LYS A 3 -12.67 8.56 -3.05
N GLU A 4 -12.29 9.78 -2.69
CA GLU A 4 -12.49 10.27 -1.33
C GLU A 4 -13.98 10.18 -0.94
N ASN A 5 -14.24 9.80 0.31
CA ASN A 5 -15.54 9.47 0.90
C ASN A 5 -16.16 8.14 0.45
N ASP A 6 -15.52 7.37 -0.44
CA ASP A 6 -15.95 6.01 -0.72
C ASP A 6 -15.53 5.06 0.42
N GLN A 7 -16.35 4.03 0.64
CA GLN A 7 -16.01 2.91 1.52
C GLN A 7 -14.98 2.00 0.84
N ILE A 8 -13.99 1.52 1.61
CA ILE A 8 -13.07 0.51 1.12
C ILE A 8 -13.84 -0.75 0.71
N PRO A 9 -13.61 -1.29 -0.51
CA PRO A 9 -14.30 -2.48 -0.96
C PRO A 9 -13.81 -3.72 -0.21
N ASN A 10 -14.61 -4.78 -0.26
CA ASN A 10 -14.14 -6.11 0.13
C ASN A 10 -12.96 -6.54 -0.75
N GLY A 11 -12.10 -7.41 -0.22
CA GLY A 11 -10.99 -8.00 -0.95
C GLY A 11 -10.39 -9.17 -0.19
N ALA A 12 -9.47 -9.87 -0.85
CA ALA A 12 -8.69 -10.94 -0.25
C ALA A 12 -7.21 -10.61 -0.40
N LEU A 13 -6.64 -10.00 0.64
CA LEU A 13 -5.21 -9.70 0.68
C LEU A 13 -4.48 -10.74 1.54
N THR A 14 -3.20 -10.92 1.26
CA THR A 14 -2.37 -11.89 1.97
C THR A 14 -1.06 -11.28 2.45
N SER A 15 -0.47 -11.80 3.51
CA SER A 15 0.93 -11.58 3.86
C SER A 15 1.58 -12.91 4.23
N LYS A 16 2.91 -12.99 4.18
CA LYS A 16 3.65 -14.15 4.68
C LYS A 16 4.21 -13.83 6.06
N GLY A 17 3.54 -14.31 7.10
CA GLY A 17 4.05 -14.32 8.48
C GLY A 17 4.94 -15.55 8.74
N ASP A 18 5.49 -15.66 9.94
CA ASP A 18 6.44 -16.75 10.27
C ASP A 18 5.80 -18.14 10.16
N LEU A 19 4.55 -18.27 10.64
CA LEU A 19 3.80 -19.53 10.69
C LEU A 19 3.09 -19.89 9.37
N GLY A 20 3.09 -19.00 8.38
CA GLY A 20 2.42 -19.24 7.11
C GLY A 20 1.81 -18.00 6.48
N ILE A 21 0.91 -18.22 5.53
CA ILE A 21 0.16 -17.15 4.89
C ILE A 21 -0.94 -16.66 5.84
N GLN A 22 -1.00 -15.35 6.04
CA GLN A 22 -2.06 -14.66 6.75
C GLN A 22 -3.01 -14.05 5.71
N HIS A 23 -4.30 -14.07 6.01
CA HIS A 23 -5.37 -13.54 5.15
C HIS A 23 -5.98 -12.31 5.80
N TYR A 24 -6.30 -11.31 4.98
CA TYR A 24 -6.91 -10.06 5.43
C TYR A 24 -8.07 -9.67 4.51
N ASP A 25 -9.22 -9.35 5.11
CA ASP A 25 -10.27 -8.56 4.46
C ASP A 25 -9.92 -7.06 4.67
N PRO A 26 -9.69 -6.28 3.60
CA PRO A 26 -9.47 -4.83 3.67
C PRO A 26 -10.48 -4.09 4.54
N ARG A 27 -11.77 -4.47 4.50
CA ARG A 27 -12.80 -3.82 5.31
C ARG A 27 -12.64 -4.08 6.79
N GLU A 28 -12.09 -5.23 7.17
CA GLU A 28 -11.85 -5.57 8.57
C GLU A 28 -10.57 -4.87 9.08
N ILE A 29 -9.48 -4.93 8.31
CA ILE A 29 -8.21 -4.35 8.74
C ILE A 29 -8.18 -2.82 8.74
N PHE A 30 -9.11 -2.19 8.01
CA PHE A 30 -9.26 -0.73 7.95
C PHE A 30 -10.54 -0.22 8.60
N ALA A 31 -11.31 -1.08 9.28
CA ALA A 31 -12.65 -0.73 9.78
C ALA A 31 -12.66 0.33 10.90
N LYS A 32 -11.55 0.49 11.61
CA LYS A 32 -11.47 1.36 12.79
C LYS A 32 -10.12 2.05 12.89
N GLY A 33 -10.18 3.36 13.04
CA GLY A 33 -9.03 4.24 13.12
C GLY A 33 -8.48 4.63 11.77
N ARG A 34 -7.34 5.33 11.82
CA ARG A 34 -6.67 5.88 10.66
C ARG A 34 -5.56 4.96 10.16
N HIS A 35 -5.55 4.69 8.87
CA HIS A 35 -4.60 3.82 8.21
C HIS A 35 -4.03 4.49 6.97
N VAL A 36 -2.77 4.20 6.67
CA VAL A 36 -2.21 4.50 5.35
C VAL A 36 -2.09 3.20 4.56
N LEU A 37 -2.62 3.22 3.35
CA LEU A 37 -2.38 2.21 2.33
C LEU A 37 -1.69 2.87 1.15
N PHE A 38 -0.44 2.52 0.90
CA PHE A 38 0.25 2.91 -0.33
C PHE A 38 0.49 1.69 -1.20
N ALA A 39 0.45 1.89 -2.51
CA ALA A 39 0.69 0.81 -3.46
C ALA A 39 1.86 1.13 -4.39
N VAL A 40 2.56 0.06 -4.75
CA VAL A 40 3.71 0.10 -5.65
C VAL A 40 3.44 -0.75 -6.89
N PRO A 41 3.99 -0.37 -8.07
CA PRO A 41 3.89 -1.20 -9.27
C PRO A 41 4.52 -2.60 -9.14
N GLY A 42 5.46 -2.78 -8.22
CA GLY A 42 5.98 -4.10 -7.90
C GLY A 42 7.18 -4.07 -6.95
N ALA A 43 7.27 -5.13 -6.15
CA ALA A 43 8.44 -5.43 -5.33
C ALA A 43 9.72 -5.47 -6.16
N PHE A 44 10.86 -5.14 -5.54
CA PHE A 44 12.20 -5.10 -6.15
C PHE A 44 12.42 -4.09 -7.30
N THR A 45 11.42 -3.29 -7.68
CA THR A 45 11.62 -2.25 -8.71
C THR A 45 12.28 -0.99 -8.13
N PRO A 46 13.08 -0.22 -8.91
CA PRO A 46 14.00 0.79 -8.35
C PRO A 46 13.33 1.85 -7.46
N THR A 47 12.37 2.62 -7.97
CA THR A 47 11.68 3.66 -7.19
C THR A 47 10.97 3.11 -5.96
N CYS A 48 10.47 1.86 -6.04
CA CYS A 48 9.75 1.23 -4.95
C CYS A 48 10.70 0.82 -3.83
N SER A 49 11.85 0.24 -4.18
CA SER A 49 12.85 -0.28 -3.25
C SER A 49 13.76 0.79 -2.67
N GLU A 50 14.08 1.84 -3.44
CA GLU A 50 15.05 2.85 -3.04
C GLU A 50 14.40 4.08 -2.38
N LYS A 51 13.11 4.31 -2.62
CA LYS A 51 12.44 5.54 -2.18
C LYS A 51 11.08 5.30 -1.53
N HIS A 52 10.15 4.65 -2.23
CA HIS A 52 8.74 4.64 -1.80
C HIS A 52 8.55 3.88 -0.47
N LEU A 53 8.91 2.60 -0.41
CA LEU A 53 8.78 1.81 0.82
C LEU A 53 9.72 2.32 1.94
N PRO A 54 11.02 2.58 1.69
CA PRO A 54 11.90 3.12 2.73
C PRO A 54 11.42 4.46 3.32
N GLY A 55 10.88 5.38 2.51
CA GLY A 55 10.37 6.65 3.00
C GLY A 55 9.22 6.49 4.00
N TYR A 56 8.35 5.48 3.82
CA TYR A 56 7.32 5.16 4.82
C TYR A 56 7.87 4.57 6.11
N VAL A 57 8.96 3.80 6.04
CA VAL A 57 9.66 3.29 7.21
C VAL A 57 10.31 4.45 7.98
N GLU A 58 11.03 5.34 7.30
CA GLU A 58 11.69 6.50 7.89
C GLU A 58 10.70 7.47 8.58
N ASN A 59 9.49 7.59 8.02
CA ASN A 59 8.45 8.48 8.55
C ASN A 59 7.41 7.77 9.45
N ALA A 60 7.59 6.48 9.78
CA ALA A 60 6.58 5.70 10.49
C ALA A 60 6.19 6.31 11.84
N GLU A 61 7.17 6.76 12.63
CA GLU A 61 6.92 7.40 13.93
C GLU A 61 6.21 8.76 13.79
N ALA A 62 6.48 9.52 12.72
CA ALA A 62 5.81 10.79 12.49
C ALA A 62 4.34 10.58 12.06
N LEU A 63 4.09 9.61 11.18
CA LEU A 63 2.74 9.20 10.79
C LEU A 63 1.94 8.70 12.00
N LYS A 64 2.56 7.90 12.87
CA LYS A 64 1.95 7.45 14.12
C LYS A 64 1.57 8.59 15.05
N LYS A 65 2.45 9.60 15.21
CA LYS A 65 2.14 10.82 15.98
C LYS A 65 1.01 11.64 15.36
N ALA A 66 0.81 11.56 14.05
CA ALA A 66 -0.31 12.14 13.32
C ALA A 66 -1.60 11.28 13.39
N GLY A 67 -1.63 10.21 14.19
CA GLY A 67 -2.81 9.38 14.43
C GLY A 67 -2.91 8.14 13.56
N VAL A 68 -1.97 7.90 12.64
CA VAL A 68 -1.96 6.68 11.80
C VAL A 68 -1.64 5.45 12.65
N GLN A 69 -2.57 4.50 12.69
CA GLN A 69 -2.45 3.26 13.47
C GLN A 69 -1.73 2.15 12.73
N SER A 70 -1.81 2.12 11.40
CA SER A 70 -1.06 1.16 10.58
C SER A 70 -0.67 1.73 9.23
N ILE A 71 0.52 1.34 8.76
CA ILE A 71 1.05 1.65 7.43
C ILE A 71 1.12 0.34 6.65
N ASN A 72 0.56 0.33 5.45
CA ASN A 72 0.38 -0.87 4.65
C ASN A 72 0.88 -0.61 3.23
N CYS A 73 1.74 -1.49 2.72
CA CYS A 73 2.26 -1.44 1.35
C CYS A 73 1.60 -2.56 0.54
N LEU A 74 0.96 -2.22 -0.57
CA LEU A 74 0.29 -3.16 -1.46
C LEU A 74 1.02 -3.29 -2.79
N ALA A 75 1.14 -4.52 -3.29
CA ALA A 75 1.58 -4.77 -4.65
C ALA A 75 0.86 -6.00 -5.26
N VAL A 76 0.80 -6.03 -6.59
CA VAL A 76 0.41 -7.23 -7.36
C VAL A 76 1.63 -8.13 -7.50
N ASN A 77 2.04 -8.68 -6.35
CA ASN A 77 3.06 -9.70 -6.18
C ASN A 77 2.52 -10.69 -5.16
N ASP A 78 2.96 -11.94 -5.21
CA ASP A 78 2.60 -12.92 -4.19
C ASP A 78 3.23 -12.60 -2.82
N ALA A 79 2.65 -13.18 -1.78
CA ALA A 79 3.06 -12.91 -0.40
C ALA A 79 4.51 -13.34 -0.08
N PHE A 80 5.07 -14.33 -0.79
CA PHE A 80 6.45 -14.77 -0.56
C PHE A 80 7.43 -13.74 -1.11
N VAL A 81 7.18 -13.23 -2.32
CA VAL A 81 7.95 -12.13 -2.91
C VAL A 81 7.87 -10.89 -2.03
N MET A 82 6.66 -10.53 -1.57
CA MET A 82 6.49 -9.38 -0.69
C MET A 82 7.30 -9.52 0.61
N LYS A 83 7.26 -10.69 1.28
CA LYS A 83 8.06 -10.93 2.50
C LYS A 83 9.56 -10.85 2.24
N ALA A 84 10.06 -11.52 1.19
CA ALA A 84 11.47 -11.50 0.85
C ALA A 84 11.95 -10.08 0.51
N TRP A 85 11.10 -9.27 -0.13
CA TRP A 85 11.42 -7.88 -0.43
C TRP A 85 11.53 -7.02 0.83
N GLY A 86 10.58 -7.13 1.75
CA GLY A 86 10.64 -6.45 3.06
C GLY A 86 11.89 -6.83 3.85
N ASP A 87 12.21 -8.12 3.89
CA ASP A 87 13.40 -8.65 4.55
C ASP A 87 14.69 -8.09 3.94
N SER A 88 14.76 -8.02 2.61
CA SER A 88 15.93 -7.49 1.89
C SER A 88 16.19 -6.01 2.16
N LEU A 89 15.15 -5.26 2.54
CA LEU A 89 15.22 -3.83 2.87
C LEU A 89 15.33 -3.57 4.37
N GLY A 90 15.23 -4.61 5.22
CA GLY A 90 15.35 -4.48 6.66
C GLY A 90 14.24 -3.62 7.30
N ILE A 91 13.02 -3.64 6.76
CA ILE A 91 11.93 -2.74 7.22
C ILE A 91 11.36 -3.09 8.61
N GLY A 92 11.65 -4.29 9.11
CA GLY A 92 11.06 -4.82 10.35
C GLY A 92 9.53 -4.87 10.29
N ASP A 93 8.87 -4.48 11.38
CA ASP A 93 7.40 -4.51 11.49
C ASP A 93 6.75 -3.14 11.27
N GLN A 94 7.49 -2.15 10.77
CA GLN A 94 7.01 -0.77 10.64
C GLN A 94 5.95 -0.60 9.55
N VAL A 95 6.01 -1.43 8.51
CA VAL A 95 5.08 -1.43 7.38
C VAL A 95 4.60 -2.86 7.11
N ARG A 96 3.29 -3.07 7.11
CA ARG A 96 2.70 -4.35 6.70
C ARG A 96 2.75 -4.49 5.19
N LEU A 97 3.36 -5.56 4.69
CA LEU A 97 3.36 -5.87 3.26
C LEU A 97 2.16 -6.76 2.89
N LEU A 98 1.29 -6.23 2.03
CA LEU A 98 0.08 -6.87 1.54
C LEU A 98 0.25 -7.29 0.07
N SER A 99 -0.03 -8.56 -0.19
CA SER A 99 -0.07 -9.18 -1.50
C SER A 99 -1.50 -9.18 -2.03
N ASP A 100 -1.69 -8.49 -3.15
CA ASP A 100 -2.86 -8.57 -4.03
C ASP A 100 -2.50 -9.44 -5.23
N GLY A 101 -2.20 -10.72 -4.96
CA GLY A 101 -1.45 -11.58 -5.89
C GLY A 101 -2.08 -11.77 -7.28
N ASN A 102 -3.39 -11.57 -7.42
CA ASN A 102 -4.09 -11.62 -8.71
C ASN A 102 -4.58 -10.25 -9.20
N GLY A 103 -4.31 -9.16 -8.46
CA GLY A 103 -4.71 -7.81 -8.81
C GLY A 103 -6.19 -7.48 -8.57
N ALA A 104 -6.98 -8.41 -8.02
CA ALA A 104 -8.43 -8.24 -7.92
C ALA A 104 -8.82 -7.07 -7.00
N PHE A 105 -8.06 -6.81 -5.94
CA PHE A 105 -8.33 -5.66 -5.08
C PHE A 105 -7.96 -4.35 -5.79
N SER A 106 -6.82 -4.31 -6.47
CA SER A 106 -6.41 -3.18 -7.30
C SER A 106 -7.44 -2.87 -8.40
N GLU A 107 -8.01 -3.90 -9.03
CA GLU A 107 -9.11 -3.78 -10.01
C GLU A 107 -10.40 -3.26 -9.37
N ALA A 108 -10.78 -3.77 -8.20
CA ALA A 108 -11.95 -3.29 -7.45
C ALA A 108 -11.84 -1.81 -7.07
N LEU A 109 -10.63 -1.36 -6.73
CA LEU A 109 -10.33 0.07 -6.51
C LEU A 109 -10.31 0.86 -7.82
N GLY A 110 -10.30 0.22 -8.99
CA GLY A 110 -10.07 0.85 -10.29
C GLY A 110 -8.70 1.51 -10.41
N LEU A 111 -7.71 0.95 -9.71
CA LEU A 111 -6.32 1.40 -9.65
C LEU A 111 -5.35 0.33 -10.19
N ALA A 112 -5.85 -0.74 -10.82
CA ALA A 112 -5.05 -1.63 -11.64
C ALA A 112 -4.62 -0.97 -12.96
N THR A 113 -3.48 -1.40 -13.50
CA THR A 113 -2.95 -0.97 -14.79
C THR A 113 -2.26 -2.12 -15.50
N ASP A 114 -2.44 -2.23 -16.82
CA ASP A 114 -1.69 -3.18 -17.63
C ASP A 114 -0.33 -2.60 -18.02
N THR A 115 0.74 -3.30 -17.63
CA THR A 115 2.13 -2.93 -17.94
C THR A 115 2.71 -3.75 -19.10
N GLY A 116 1.88 -4.59 -19.74
CA GLY A 116 2.27 -5.46 -20.85
C GLY A 116 3.41 -6.40 -20.45
N ALA A 117 4.41 -6.50 -21.32
CA ALA A 117 5.54 -7.42 -21.13
C ALA A 117 6.42 -7.12 -19.89
N PHE A 118 6.29 -5.95 -19.27
CA PHE A 118 7.00 -5.64 -18.03
C PHE A 118 6.55 -6.51 -16.86
N GLY A 119 5.24 -6.77 -16.75
CA GLY A 119 4.71 -7.42 -15.57
C GLY A 119 3.23 -7.76 -15.57
N GLY A 120 2.55 -7.66 -16.72
CA GLY A 120 1.10 -7.82 -16.83
C GLY A 120 0.34 -6.78 -16.02
N ILE A 121 -0.77 -7.19 -15.41
CA ILE A 121 -1.56 -6.35 -14.51
C ILE A 121 -0.77 -6.05 -13.24
N ARG A 122 -0.65 -4.76 -12.91
CA ARG A 122 -0.03 -4.24 -11.69
C ARG A 122 -0.93 -3.18 -11.04
N SER A 123 -0.60 -2.79 -9.82
CA SER A 123 -1.19 -1.61 -9.21
C SER A 123 -0.55 -0.34 -9.79
N LYS A 124 -1.34 0.72 -9.97
CA LYS A 124 -0.82 2.08 -10.06
C LYS A 124 -0.04 2.42 -8.79
N ARG A 125 0.84 3.42 -8.89
CA ARG A 125 1.47 4.02 -7.71
C ARG A 125 0.49 5.01 -7.09
N TYR A 126 0.18 4.81 -5.81
CA TYR A 126 -0.69 5.72 -5.07
C TYR A 126 -0.44 5.61 -3.57
N ALA A 127 -0.96 6.57 -2.82
CA ALA A 127 -1.19 6.47 -1.39
C ALA A 127 -2.63 6.88 -1.08
N MET A 128 -3.23 6.26 -0.08
CA MET A 128 -4.51 6.69 0.46
C MET A 128 -4.50 6.64 1.98
N VAL A 129 -5.21 7.58 2.57
CA VAL A 129 -5.50 7.63 4.01
C VAL A 129 -6.93 7.14 4.18
N ILE A 130 -7.13 6.20 5.08
CA ILE A 130 -8.40 5.54 5.34
C ILE A 130 -8.74 5.75 6.81
N GLU A 131 -9.88 6.37 7.11
CA GLU A 131 -10.40 6.55 8.47
C GLU A 131 -11.70 5.76 8.61
N ASP A 132 -11.77 4.85 9.58
CA ASP A 132 -12.97 4.07 9.90
C ASP A 132 -13.61 3.41 8.64
N GLY A 133 -12.76 2.86 7.77
CA GLY A 133 -13.15 2.18 6.53
C GLY A 133 -13.46 3.11 5.34
N VAL A 134 -13.40 4.42 5.52
CA VAL A 134 -13.68 5.44 4.49
C VAL A 134 -12.39 6.06 3.99
N VAL A 135 -12.26 6.24 2.68
CA VAL A 135 -11.12 6.95 2.09
C VAL A 135 -11.20 8.44 2.46
N GLU A 136 -10.32 8.88 3.35
CA GLU A 136 -10.17 10.29 3.74
C GLU A 136 -9.42 11.06 2.65
N HIS A 137 -8.33 10.48 2.13
CA HIS A 137 -7.53 11.07 1.07
C HIS A 137 -7.07 10.05 0.05
N LEU A 138 -7.00 10.45 -1.23
CA LEU A 138 -6.50 9.62 -2.32
C LEU A 138 -5.47 10.37 -3.19
N PHE A 139 -4.24 9.86 -3.22
CA PHE A 139 -3.11 10.43 -3.95
C PHE A 139 -2.62 9.45 -5.03
N VAL A 140 -3.15 9.57 -6.24
CA VAL A 140 -2.74 8.73 -7.38
C VAL A 140 -1.68 9.46 -8.19
N GLU A 141 -0.58 8.77 -8.49
CA GLU A 141 0.49 9.32 -9.30
C GLU A 141 0.13 9.32 -10.78
N ASP A 142 0.60 10.34 -11.50
CA ASP A 142 0.67 10.30 -12.94
C ASP A 142 1.78 9.33 -13.40
N ASP A 143 1.72 8.94 -14.68
CA ASP A 143 2.68 8.00 -15.26
C ASP A 143 4.12 8.45 -15.04
N LYS A 144 4.93 7.53 -14.48
CA LYS A 144 6.36 7.72 -14.19
C LYS A 144 6.68 8.79 -13.15
N GLN A 145 5.70 9.21 -12.34
CA GLN A 145 5.91 10.13 -11.23
C GLN A 145 6.02 9.41 -9.88
N PHE A 146 6.58 10.14 -8.90
CA PHE A 146 6.64 9.78 -7.49
C PHE A 146 6.73 11.07 -6.67
N GLU A 147 5.59 11.76 -6.54
CA GLU A 147 5.48 13.05 -5.87
C GLU A 147 4.38 13.10 -4.82
N VAL A 148 3.18 12.63 -5.15
CA VAL A 148 2.00 12.77 -4.27
C VAL A 148 1.78 11.55 -3.37
N SER A 149 2.39 10.41 -3.69
CA SER A 149 2.29 9.19 -2.89
C SER A 149 3.43 9.02 -1.89
N LYS A 150 4.41 9.93 -1.83
CA LYS A 150 5.52 9.84 -0.87
C LYS A 150 5.05 10.12 0.56
N ALA A 151 5.70 9.50 1.54
CA ALA A 151 5.30 9.54 2.93
C ALA A 151 5.26 10.97 3.50
N GLU A 152 6.19 11.82 3.07
CA GLU A 152 6.26 13.24 3.47
C GLU A 152 5.03 14.01 2.98
N TYR A 153 4.63 13.80 1.72
CA TYR A 153 3.45 14.45 1.15
C TYR A 153 2.19 14.01 1.89
N VAL A 154 2.05 12.71 2.16
CA VAL A 154 0.91 12.18 2.95
C VAL A 154 0.91 12.77 4.35
N LEU A 155 2.04 12.80 5.04
CA LEU A 155 2.16 13.37 6.38
C LEU A 155 1.80 14.86 6.41
N GLU A 156 2.15 15.63 5.38
CA GLU A 156 1.76 17.04 5.25
C GLU A 156 0.26 17.23 5.14
N LYS A 157 -0.48 16.28 4.57
CA LYS A 157 -1.95 16.33 4.45
C LYS A 157 -2.69 15.89 5.71
N LEU A 158 -2.00 15.28 6.68
CA LEU A 158 -2.57 14.87 7.96
C LEU A 158 -2.45 15.92 9.08
N LYS A 159 -1.80 17.05 8.79
CA LYS A 159 -1.65 18.18 9.71
C LYS A 159 -2.84 19.14 9.56
#